data_AF-A0A2P6FP54-F1
#
_entry.id   AF-A0A2P6FP54-F1
#
_cell.length_a   1.000
_cell.length_b   1.000
_cell.length_c   1.000
_cell.angle_alpha   90.00
_cell.angle_beta   90.00
_cell.angle_gamma   90.00
#
_symmetry.space_group_name_H-M   'P 1'
#
loop_
_entity.id
_entity.type
_entity.pdbx_description
1 polymer ?
#
loop_
_entity_poly.entity_id
_entity_poly.type
_entity_poly.pdbx_seq_one_letter_code
_entity_poly.pdbx_strand_id
1 'polypeptide(L)'
;LSLRVEKGYGSWGREYSPEYWPHEVGLDHLIKLDKPFFLGRKIYNELKKKPPREKLVMLEVFTDLDADPVGGEPIFLEDGTPVGQVKSGAFSYTCKKSLALSMIRSDYASVKEIFDVAVIGRKTRAVILDKPPFDPKGNRLRS
;
A
#
# COMPACT_ATOMS: atom_id res chain seq x y z
N LEU A 1 5.54 -6.98 -12.95
CA LEU A 1 5.15 -6.33 -11.66
C LEU A 1 4.79 -4.85 -11.82
N SER A 2 5.57 -4.06 -12.56
CA SER A 2 5.41 -2.59 -12.71
C SER A 2 3.97 -2.07 -12.89
N LEU A 3 3.27 -2.44 -13.97
CA LEU A 3 2.03 -1.77 -14.38
C LEU A 3 0.89 -1.81 -13.33
N ARG A 4 0.74 -2.91 -12.59
CA ARG A 4 -0.29 -3.00 -11.54
C ARG A 4 0.07 -2.19 -10.29
N VAL A 5 1.37 -2.11 -9.98
CA VAL A 5 1.88 -1.25 -8.90
C VAL A 5 1.67 0.22 -9.26
N GLU A 6 1.89 0.62 -10.52
CA GLU A 6 1.63 1.99 -11.00
C GLU A 6 0.18 2.46 -10.78
N LYS A 7 -0.78 1.52 -10.80
CA LYS A 7 -2.21 1.76 -10.56
C LYS A 7 -2.63 1.63 -9.10
N GLY A 8 -1.74 1.17 -8.21
CA GLY A 8 -2.08 0.89 -6.82
C GLY A 8 -2.82 -0.42 -6.60
N TYR A 9 -2.82 -1.32 -7.58
CA TYR A 9 -3.56 -2.58 -7.48
C TYR A 9 -2.73 -3.61 -6.71
N GLY A 10 -3.22 -4.03 -5.55
CA GLY A 10 -2.65 -5.13 -4.79
C GLY A 10 -2.86 -6.49 -5.45
N SER A 11 -2.15 -7.50 -4.97
CA SER A 11 -2.26 -8.90 -5.38
C SER A 11 -2.60 -9.79 -4.18
N TRP A 12 -3.42 -10.82 -4.42
CA TRP A 12 -3.62 -11.89 -3.44
C TRP A 12 -2.31 -12.61 -3.13
N GLY A 13 -2.11 -12.95 -1.86
CA GLY A 13 -0.87 -13.51 -1.32
C GLY A 13 0.23 -12.48 -1.04
N ARG A 14 0.02 -11.20 -1.36
CA ARG A 14 0.98 -10.12 -1.07
C ARG A 14 0.32 -9.01 -0.25
N GLU A 15 -0.48 -8.17 -0.91
CA GLU A 15 -1.24 -7.10 -0.25
C GLU A 15 -2.55 -7.63 0.33
N TYR A 16 -3.11 -8.69 -0.25
CA TYR A 16 -4.37 -9.28 0.21
C TYR A 16 -4.13 -10.70 0.71
N SER A 17 -4.63 -10.99 1.91
CA SER A 17 -4.63 -12.32 2.51
C SER A 17 -5.75 -12.39 3.56
N PRO A 18 -6.09 -13.57 4.09
CA PRO A 18 -7.03 -13.70 5.20
C PRO A 18 -6.60 -12.97 6.49
N GLU A 19 -5.36 -12.49 6.58
CA GLU A 19 -4.83 -11.75 7.73
C GLU A 19 -5.32 -10.29 7.76
N TYR A 20 -5.71 -9.77 6.59
CA TYR A 20 -6.11 -8.38 6.40
C TYR A 20 -7.62 -8.24 6.23
N TRP A 21 -8.15 -7.17 6.84
CA TRP A 21 -9.53 -6.78 6.64
C TRP A 21 -9.68 -5.80 5.48
N PRO A 22 -10.83 -5.79 4.78
CA PRO A 22 -11.02 -4.95 3.60
C PRO A 22 -10.71 -3.46 3.77
N HIS A 23 -11.06 -2.87 4.92
CA HIS A 23 -10.76 -1.46 5.25
C HIS A 23 -9.28 -1.18 5.54
N GLU A 24 -8.47 -2.21 5.84
CA GLU A 24 -7.02 -2.09 6.00
C GLU A 24 -6.33 -2.03 4.63
N VAL A 25 -6.93 -2.64 3.60
CA VAL A 25 -6.35 -2.74 2.25
C VAL A 25 -7.08 -1.90 1.21
N GLY A 26 -7.96 -1.00 1.65
CA GLY A 26 -8.71 -0.08 0.79
C GLY A 26 -9.75 -0.74 -0.12
N LEU A 27 -10.23 -1.95 0.22
CA LEU A 27 -11.25 -2.69 -0.54
C LEU A 27 -12.65 -2.61 0.10
N ASP A 28 -12.80 -1.91 1.22
CA ASP A 28 -14.06 -1.72 1.93
C ASP A 28 -15.15 -1.07 1.07
N HIS A 29 -14.78 -0.14 0.20
CA HIS A 29 -15.70 0.52 -0.74
C HIS A 29 -16.28 -0.43 -1.80
N LEU A 30 -15.70 -1.61 -2.01
CA LEU A 30 -16.20 -2.64 -2.93
C LEU A 30 -17.26 -3.54 -2.28
N ILE A 31 -17.50 -3.41 -0.98
CA ILE A 31 -18.39 -4.29 -0.23
C ILE A 31 -19.82 -3.75 -0.26
N LYS A 32 -20.71 -4.52 -0.87
CA LYS A 32 -22.15 -4.25 -0.88
C LYS A 32 -22.83 -4.63 0.45
N LEU A 33 -22.79 -3.71 1.41
CA LEU A 33 -23.25 -3.94 2.80
C LEU A 33 -24.78 -4.12 2.95
N ASP A 34 -25.55 -3.56 2.03
CA ASP A 34 -27.01 -3.70 1.91
C ASP A 34 -27.44 -5.08 1.42
N LYS A 35 -26.51 -5.90 0.87
CA LYS A 35 -26.80 -7.28 0.48
C LYS A 35 -27.32 -8.06 1.71
N PRO A 36 -28.49 -8.74 1.64
CA PRO A 36 -29.08 -9.43 2.79
C PRO A 36 -28.16 -10.46 3.43
N PHE A 37 -27.40 -11.20 2.63
CA PHE A 37 -26.47 -12.21 3.11
C PHE A 37 -25.16 -12.24 2.29
N PHE A 38 -24.05 -12.32 3.02
CA PHE A 38 -22.75 -12.78 2.54
C PHE A 38 -21.94 -13.31 3.74
N LEU A 39 -20.98 -14.18 3.47
CA LEU A 39 -20.12 -14.76 4.50
C LEU A 39 -19.37 -13.64 5.25
N GLY A 40 -19.45 -13.63 6.58
CA GLY A 40 -18.76 -12.64 7.42
C GLY A 40 -19.49 -11.28 7.56
N ARG A 41 -20.68 -11.09 6.99
CA ARG A 41 -21.44 -9.81 7.04
C ARG A 41 -21.56 -9.21 8.45
N LYS A 42 -22.02 -10.00 9.42
CA LYS A 42 -22.22 -9.55 10.80
C LYS A 42 -20.90 -9.11 11.44
N ILE A 43 -19.86 -9.92 11.29
CA ILE A 43 -18.52 -9.66 11.85
C ILE A 43 -17.94 -8.39 11.24
N TYR A 44 -17.95 -8.27 9.91
CA TYR A 44 -17.39 -7.13 9.22
C TYR A 44 -18.11 -5.81 9.58
N ASN A 45 -19.43 -5.83 9.75
CA ASN A 45 -20.20 -4.64 10.14
C ASN A 45 -19.81 -4.08 11.52
N GLU A 46 -19.42 -4.94 12.46
CA GLU A 46 -18.89 -4.50 13.75
C GLU A 46 -17.43 -4.11 13.65
N LEU A 47 -16.64 -4.86 12.88
CA LEU A 47 -15.21 -4.66 12.79
C LEU A 47 -14.84 -3.36 12.07
N LYS A 48 -15.54 -3.00 10.99
CA LYS A 48 -15.29 -1.75 10.24
C LYS A 48 -15.49 -0.46 11.05
N LYS A 49 -16.16 -0.54 12.21
CA LYS A 49 -16.36 0.60 13.13
C LYS A 49 -15.08 0.93 13.91
N LYS A 50 -14.14 -0.02 13.97
CA LYS A 50 -12.85 0.16 14.61
C LYS A 50 -11.87 0.76 13.61
N PRO A 51 -10.88 1.55 14.06
CA PRO A 51 -9.81 1.99 13.18
C PRO A 51 -9.03 0.78 12.63
N PRO A 52 -8.56 0.84 11.37
CA PRO A 52 -7.69 -0.19 10.82
C PRO A 52 -6.41 -0.32 11.66
N ARG A 53 -5.83 -1.52 11.76
CA ARG A 53 -4.53 -1.70 12.46
C ARG A 53 -3.39 -1.14 11.63
N GLU A 54 -3.45 -1.43 10.33
CA GLU A 54 -2.52 -1.01 9.31
C GLU A 54 -3.29 -0.56 8.07
N LYS A 55 -2.65 0.24 7.22
CA LYS A 55 -3.19 0.66 5.93
C LYS A 55 -2.25 0.26 4.81
N LEU A 56 -2.82 -0.26 3.75
CA LEU A 56 -2.16 -0.38 2.46
C LEU A 56 -1.99 1.01 1.87
N VAL A 57 -0.74 1.40 1.63
CA VAL A 57 -0.36 2.68 1.02
C VAL A 57 0.56 2.45 -0.16
N MET A 58 0.66 3.45 -1.03
CA MET A 58 1.67 3.49 -2.07
C MET A 58 2.78 4.46 -1.66
N LEU A 59 4.02 4.00 -1.74
CA LEU A 59 5.22 4.79 -1.55
C LEU A 59 5.90 5.07 -2.90
N GLU A 60 6.42 6.28 -3.05
CA GLU A 60 7.55 6.56 -3.93
C GLU A 60 8.84 6.43 -3.11
N VAL A 61 9.79 5.65 -3.62
CA VAL A 61 11.08 5.39 -2.96
C VAL A 61 12.17 6.08 -3.78
N PHE A 62 12.92 6.98 -3.15
CA PHE A 62 13.97 7.77 -3.79
C PHE A 62 15.31 7.05 -3.67
N THR A 63 15.46 5.96 -4.42
CA THR A 63 16.70 5.18 -4.47
C THR A 63 17.69 5.78 -5.46
N ASP A 64 18.93 6.00 -5.02
CA ASP A 64 20.10 6.28 -5.85
C ASP A 64 20.91 5.00 -6.14
N LEU A 65 20.44 3.87 -5.64
CA LEU A 65 21.02 2.55 -5.82
C LEU A 65 20.57 1.98 -7.17
N ASP A 66 21.37 1.07 -7.74
CA ASP A 66 20.93 0.19 -8.82
C ASP A 66 20.05 -0.95 -8.27
N ALA A 67 19.06 -0.58 -7.46
CA ALA A 67 18.17 -1.49 -6.75
C ALA A 67 16.85 -0.79 -6.38
N ASP A 68 15.75 -1.48 -6.66
CA ASP A 68 14.39 -1.10 -6.30
C ASP A 68 13.87 -1.98 -5.17
N PRO A 69 12.89 -1.51 -4.38
CA PRO A 69 12.13 -2.39 -3.50
C PRO A 69 11.38 -3.44 -4.32
N VAL A 70 11.29 -4.67 -3.79
CA VAL A 70 10.59 -5.80 -4.43
C VAL A 70 9.52 -6.38 -3.52
N GLY A 71 9.76 -6.40 -2.20
CA GLY A 71 8.87 -6.96 -1.19
C GLY A 71 9.64 -7.57 -0.03
N GLY A 72 9.15 -7.35 1.18
CA GLY A 72 9.74 -7.82 2.43
C GLY A 72 10.57 -6.77 3.17
N GLU A 73 10.97 -5.68 2.49
CA GLU A 73 11.78 -4.62 3.06
C GLU A 73 11.06 -3.96 4.26
N PRO A 74 11.72 -3.82 5.42
CA PRO A 74 11.15 -3.12 6.55
C PRO A 74 11.15 -1.61 6.31
N ILE A 75 10.15 -0.94 6.91
CA ILE A 75 9.91 0.49 6.80
C ILE A 75 10.01 1.11 8.18
N PHE A 76 10.75 2.21 8.28
CA PHE A 76 11.03 2.93 9.51
C PHE A 76 10.63 4.40 9.41
N LEU A 77 10.42 5.04 10.55
CA LEU A 77 10.48 6.50 10.67
C LEU A 77 11.95 6.97 10.68
N GLU A 78 12.17 8.28 10.55
CA GLU A 78 13.52 8.87 10.60
C GLU A 78 14.28 8.53 11.90
N ASP A 79 13.56 8.40 13.03
CA ASP A 79 14.12 8.02 14.33
C ASP A 79 14.49 6.53 14.45
N GLY A 80 14.21 5.73 13.41
CA GLY A 80 14.47 4.29 13.38
C GLY A 80 13.34 3.41 13.93
N THR A 81 12.20 3.99 14.32
CA THR A 81 11.03 3.21 14.77
C THR A 81 10.47 2.38 13.60
N PRO A 82 10.31 1.05 13.74
CA PRO A 82 9.71 0.22 12.70
C PRO A 82 8.19 0.44 12.63
N VAL A 83 7.68 0.73 11.44
CA VAL A 83 6.27 1.11 11.23
C VAL A 83 5.55 0.33 10.14
N GLY A 84 6.27 -0.45 9.34
CA GLY A 84 5.63 -1.21 8.27
C GLY A 84 6.58 -2.08 7.46
N GLN A 85 6.05 -2.58 6.34
CA GLN A 85 6.77 -3.43 5.43
C GLN A 85 6.29 -3.22 3.99
N VAL A 86 7.23 -3.24 3.04
CA VAL A 86 6.90 -3.33 1.62
C VAL A 86 6.31 -4.71 1.30
N LYS A 87 5.16 -4.75 0.65
CA LYS A 87 4.53 -5.99 0.17
C LYS A 87 4.89 -6.28 -1.28
N SER A 88 4.90 -5.24 -2.12
CA SER A 88 5.34 -5.34 -3.51
C SER A 88 6.01 -4.05 -3.94
N GLY A 89 7.15 -4.16 -4.61
CA GLY A 89 7.76 -3.02 -5.26
C GLY A 89 8.17 -3.31 -6.71
N ALA A 90 8.37 -2.24 -7.47
CA ALA A 90 8.91 -2.28 -8.82
C ALA A 90 9.32 -0.87 -9.27
N PHE A 91 10.29 -0.79 -10.17
CA PHE A 91 10.50 0.42 -10.97
C PHE A 91 9.38 0.60 -12.00
N SER A 92 8.76 1.78 -11.99
CA SER A 92 7.82 2.23 -13.01
C SER A 92 8.54 2.83 -14.20
N TYR A 93 8.52 2.13 -15.33
CA TYR A 93 9.07 2.64 -16.58
C TYR A 93 8.25 3.79 -17.17
N THR A 94 6.94 3.82 -16.90
CA THR A 94 6.01 4.85 -17.37
C THR A 94 6.18 6.15 -16.58
N CYS A 95 6.29 6.05 -15.25
CA CYS A 95 6.35 7.21 -14.36
C CYS A 95 7.80 7.62 -14.01
N LYS A 96 8.80 6.77 -14.32
CA LYS A 96 10.22 6.93 -13.97
C LYS A 96 10.44 7.04 -12.46
N LYS A 97 9.81 6.14 -11.70
CA LYS A 97 9.80 6.13 -10.24
C LYS A 97 9.90 4.72 -9.69
N SER A 98 10.64 4.53 -8.61
CA SER A 98 10.58 3.30 -7.81
C SER A 98 9.35 3.37 -6.92
N LEU A 99 8.42 2.42 -7.10
CA LEU A 99 7.14 2.41 -6.41
C LEU A 99 7.02 1.17 -5.54
N ALA A 100 6.40 1.32 -4.37
CA ALA A 100 6.15 0.23 -3.44
C ALA A 100 4.72 0.31 -2.88
N LEU A 101 4.01 -0.82 -2.90
CA LEU A 101 2.83 -1.05 -2.08
C LEU A 101 3.27 -1.58 -0.72
N SER A 102 2.81 -0.94 0.33
CA SER A 102 3.32 -1.15 1.68
C SER A 102 2.18 -1.20 2.68
N MET A 103 2.30 -2.07 3.69
CA MET A 103 1.45 -2.00 4.87
C MET A 103 2.15 -1.15 5.92
N ILE A 104 1.50 -0.09 6.37
CA ILE A 104 2.00 0.81 7.42
C ILE A 104 0.98 0.87 8.55
N ARG A 105 1.45 0.83 9.80
CA ARG A 105 0.62 1.04 11.00
C ARG A 105 -0.20 2.32 10.86
N SER A 106 -1.50 2.23 11.17
CA SER A 106 -2.45 3.31 10.88
C SER A 106 -2.12 4.65 11.51
N ASP A 107 -1.46 4.63 12.68
CA ASP A 107 -1.01 5.84 13.40
C ASP A 107 -0.03 6.68 12.57
N TYR A 108 0.71 6.05 11.64
CA TYR A 108 1.72 6.68 10.80
C TYR A 108 1.34 6.76 9.32
N ALA A 109 0.23 6.16 8.91
CA ALA A 109 -0.18 6.09 7.50
C ALA A 109 -0.80 7.41 6.98
N SER A 110 -0.23 8.56 7.36
CA SER A 110 -0.64 9.89 6.91
C SER A 110 0.37 10.44 5.90
N VAL A 111 -0.09 11.18 4.89
CA VAL A 111 0.70 11.66 3.74
C VAL A 111 1.84 12.65 4.13
N LYS A 112 1.91 13.07 5.40
CA LYS A 112 2.89 14.05 5.88
C LYS A 112 4.20 13.44 6.37
N GLU A 113 4.22 12.13 6.60
CA GLU A 113 5.38 11.44 7.17
C GLU A 113 6.43 11.12 6.09
N ILE A 114 7.70 11.20 6.48
CA ILE A 114 8.85 10.70 5.70
C ILE A 114 9.24 9.34 6.28
N PHE A 115 9.49 8.38 5.40
CA PHE A 115 9.87 7.03 5.78
C PHE A 115 11.25 6.67 5.25
N ASP A 116 11.90 5.74 5.93
CA ASP A 116 13.08 5.03 5.43
C ASP A 116 12.71 3.59 5.10
N VAL A 117 12.86 3.21 3.83
CA VAL A 117 12.75 1.82 3.37
C VAL A 117 14.14 1.21 3.33
N ALA A 118 14.34 0.04 3.94
CA ALA A 118 15.65 -0.62 3.94
C ALA A 118 15.91 -1.39 2.64
N VAL A 119 16.21 -0.70 1.55
CA VAL A 119 16.53 -1.30 0.25
C VAL A 119 17.94 -1.87 0.31
N ILE A 120 18.09 -3.20 0.11
CA ILE A 120 19.37 -3.93 0.23
C ILE A 120 20.17 -3.60 1.51
N GLY A 121 19.45 -3.34 2.61
CA GLY A 121 20.04 -2.99 3.91
C GLY A 121 20.45 -1.52 4.08
N ARG A 122 20.21 -0.65 3.09
CA ARG A 122 20.45 0.80 3.16
C ARG A 122 19.15 1.54 3.40
N LYS A 123 19.19 2.57 4.24
CA LYS A 123 18.05 3.47 4.46
C LYS A 123 17.82 4.32 3.22
N THR A 124 16.68 4.13 2.58
CA THR A 124 16.28 4.86 1.38
C THR A 124 15.00 5.62 1.65
N ARG A 125 15.05 6.94 1.45
CA ARG A 125 13.91 7.84 1.69
C ARG A 125 12.71 7.43 0.86
N ALA A 126 11.52 7.47 1.47
CA ALA A 126 10.26 7.23 0.81
C ALA A 126 9.15 8.15 1.33
N VAL A 127 8.15 8.42 0.50
CA VAL A 127 6.98 9.22 0.85
C VAL A 127 5.71 8.55 0.36
N ILE A 128 4.61 8.72 1.10
CA ILE A 128 3.29 8.23 0.68
C ILE A 128 2.78 9.09 -0.49
N LEU A 129 2.29 8.42 -1.53
CA LEU A 129 1.55 9.04 -2.63
C LEU A 129 0.06 9.07 -2.30
N ASP A 130 -0.55 10.25 -2.41
CA ASP A 130 -2.01 10.43 -2.24
C ASP A 130 -2.82 9.65 -3.29
N LYS A 131 -2.26 9.50 -4.49
CA LYS A 131 -2.89 8.84 -5.63
C LYS A 131 -1.85 8.03 -6.41
N PRO A 132 -2.29 6.96 -7.11
CA PRO A 132 -1.41 6.26 -8.03
C PRO A 132 -0.87 7.22 -9.10
N PRO A 133 0.43 7.16 -9.43
CA PRO A 133 1.05 8.11 -10.35
C PRO A 133 0.57 7.91 -11.80
N PHE A 134 0.06 6.72 -12.15
CA PHE A 134 -0.44 6.43 -13.48
C PHE A 134 -1.97 6.47 -13.57
N ASP A 135 -2.49 7.37 -14.41
CA ASP A 135 -3.91 7.54 -14.71
C ASP A 135 -4.82 7.48 -13.45
N PRO A 136 -4.64 8.37 -12.47
CA PRO A 136 -5.37 8.30 -11.20
C PRO A 136 -6.88 8.43 -11.35
N LYS A 137 -7.35 9.06 -12.44
CA LYS A 137 -8.78 9.17 -12.76
C LYS A 137 -9.34 7.92 -13.44
N GLY A 138 -8.49 7.04 -13.97
CA GLY A 138 -8.92 5.83 -14.67
C GLY A 138 -9.53 6.11 -16.04
N ASN A 139 -9.15 7.21 -16.70
CA ASN A 139 -9.76 7.63 -17.96
C ASN A 139 -9.40 6.67 -19.11
N ARG A 140 -8.20 6.08 -19.09
CA ARG A 140 -7.74 5.15 -20.14
C ARG A 140 -8.43 3.79 -20.09
N LEU A 141 -9.05 3.44 -18.96
CA LEU A 141 -9.78 2.18 -18.79
C LEU A 141 -11.26 2.29 -19.15
N ARG A 142 -11.79 3.50 -19.33
CA ARG A 142 -13.23 3.78 -19.53
C ARG A 142 -13.58 4.29 -20.93
N SER A 143 -12.59 4.42 -21.80
CA SER A 143 -12.73 4.77 -23.21
C SER A 143 -13.04 3.57 -24.07
#